data_AF-A0A2M6W3M0-F1
#
_entry.id   AF-A0A2M6W3M0-F1
#
_cell.length_a   1.000
_cell.length_b   1.000
_cell.length_c   1.000
_cell.angle_alpha   90.00
_cell.angle_beta   90.00
_cell.angle_gamma   90.00
#
_symmetry.space_group_name_H-M   'P 1'
#
loop_
_entity.id
_entity.type
_entity.pdbx_description
1 polymer ?
#
loop_
_entity_poly.entity_id
_entity_poly.type
_entity_poly.pdbx_seq_one_letter_code
_entity_poly.pdbx_strand_id
1 'polypeptide(L)'
;MKNDTKNRILEFVKQKKEVTAKEIINYLQISEVAVFRHLKVLIHNKELVKTGHPPKVFYYMPSKQVSLDIELPAQATKIINDNFINITPTGELLQGEQAFLRWCQDRNYDPIEYCDEYVKIFNKYDKFKKNGLVDGIKKITDSFEKNFLDGMYYLDFYSLEIFGKTKLGALLLYAKQTQNTQLIDKIYQLIKDRLTKFIKDKQIEAVGFIPPTIDRQIQFQKEMEKKLNINLPKIKLVKTKNTIAIPQKSLSKIKDRIENAKRTIFVDDNRVFGNILLIDDAVGSGATFNETAKKIRDKNMAQRKIYGLAITGSIKGFDIISEI
;
A
#
# COMPACT_ATOMS: atom_id res chain seq x y z
N MET A 1 -0.76 -47.64 11.44
CA MET A 1 -2.13 -47.08 11.21
C MET A 1 -2.24 -45.55 11.09
N LYS A 2 -1.23 -44.72 11.41
CA LYS A 2 -1.35 -43.23 11.30
C LYS A 2 -1.30 -42.64 9.87
N ASN A 3 -0.83 -43.40 8.87
CA ASN A 3 -0.65 -42.92 7.49
C ASN A 3 -1.89 -43.09 6.59
N ASP A 4 -2.85 -43.94 6.97
CA ASP A 4 -4.03 -44.22 6.14
C ASP A 4 -4.97 -43.01 6.02
N THR A 5 -5.26 -42.36 7.14
CA THR A 5 -6.19 -41.22 7.17
C THR A 5 -5.70 -40.02 6.36
N LYS A 6 -4.39 -39.73 6.37
CA LYS A 6 -3.82 -38.63 5.56
C LYS A 6 -3.98 -38.90 4.07
N ASN A 7 -3.64 -40.11 3.62
CA ASN A 7 -3.75 -40.51 2.22
C ASN A 7 -5.20 -40.46 1.75
N ARG A 8 -6.13 -40.95 2.57
CA ARG A 8 -7.57 -40.89 2.27
C ARG A 8 -8.10 -39.46 2.15
N ILE A 9 -7.60 -38.52 2.96
CA ILE A 9 -7.94 -37.09 2.80
C ILE A 9 -7.44 -36.58 1.44
N LEU A 10 -6.17 -36.85 1.10
CA LEU A 10 -5.57 -36.38 -0.16
C LEU A 10 -6.30 -36.95 -1.38
N GLU A 11 -6.63 -38.24 -1.37
CA GLU A 11 -7.41 -38.89 -2.43
C GLU A 11 -8.81 -38.26 -2.57
N PHE A 12 -9.50 -38.03 -1.45
CA PHE A 12 -10.83 -37.43 -1.45
C PHE A 12 -10.80 -36.00 -2.02
N VAL A 13 -9.83 -35.18 -1.60
CA VAL A 13 -9.65 -33.83 -2.12
C VAL A 13 -9.29 -33.86 -3.61
N LYS A 14 -8.42 -34.79 -4.03
CA LYS A 14 -8.04 -34.97 -5.44
C LYS A 14 -9.25 -35.33 -6.32
N GLN A 15 -10.16 -36.17 -5.83
CA GLN A 15 -11.37 -36.56 -6.55
C GLN A 15 -12.38 -35.40 -6.65
N LYS A 16 -12.61 -34.68 -5.55
CA LYS A 16 -13.60 -33.60 -5.47
C LYS A 16 -13.08 -32.24 -5.94
N LYS A 17 -11.77 -32.11 -6.17
CA LYS A 17 -11.01 -30.88 -6.48
C LYS A 17 -10.96 -29.89 -5.32
N GLU A 18 -12.11 -29.55 -4.73
CA GLU A 18 -12.23 -28.67 -3.55
C GLU A 18 -13.26 -29.23 -2.56
N VAL A 19 -12.96 -29.15 -1.26
CA VAL A 19 -13.82 -29.71 -0.19
C VAL A 19 -13.77 -28.86 1.06
N THR A 20 -14.82 -28.93 1.88
CA THR A 20 -14.89 -28.34 3.22
C THR A 20 -14.47 -29.33 4.29
N ALA A 21 -14.11 -28.84 5.49
CA ALA A 21 -13.82 -29.71 6.63
C ALA A 21 -15.01 -30.64 6.95
N LYS A 22 -16.25 -30.13 6.80
CA LYS A 22 -17.48 -30.89 7.03
C LYS A 22 -17.61 -32.08 6.07
N GLU A 23 -17.29 -31.89 4.79
CA GLU A 23 -17.31 -32.98 3.81
C GLU A 23 -16.26 -34.05 4.12
N ILE A 24 -15.06 -33.65 4.56
CA ILE A 24 -14.01 -34.59 4.97
C ILE A 24 -14.43 -35.38 6.22
N ILE A 25 -15.02 -34.71 7.22
CA ILE A 25 -15.55 -35.35 8.43
C ILE A 25 -16.61 -36.39 8.08
N ASN A 26 -17.56 -36.01 7.23
CA ASN A 26 -18.63 -36.90 6.78
C ASN A 26 -18.10 -38.10 5.98
N TYR A 27 -17.08 -37.90 5.15
CA TYR A 27 -16.47 -38.96 4.34
C TYR A 27 -15.67 -39.96 5.18
N LEU A 28 -14.88 -39.48 6.14
CA LEU A 28 -14.02 -40.33 6.97
C LEU A 28 -14.72 -40.93 8.18
N GLN A 29 -15.85 -40.36 8.59
CA GLN A 29 -16.61 -40.75 9.79
C GLN A 29 -15.74 -40.77 11.07
N ILE A 30 -14.82 -39.80 11.19
CA ILE A 30 -13.97 -39.62 12.37
C ILE A 30 -14.28 -38.30 13.06
N SER A 31 -13.77 -38.13 14.28
CA SER A 31 -14.00 -36.90 15.05
C SER A 31 -13.45 -35.65 14.36
N GLU A 32 -14.17 -34.55 14.52
CA GLU A 32 -13.79 -33.23 14.01
C GLU A 32 -12.37 -32.83 14.44
N VAL A 33 -12.04 -33.10 15.71
CA VAL A 33 -10.70 -32.84 16.29
C VAL A 33 -9.60 -33.62 15.57
N ALA A 34 -9.87 -34.87 15.17
CA ALA A 34 -8.92 -35.68 14.42
C ALA A 34 -8.71 -35.14 13.00
N VAL A 35 -9.79 -34.77 12.30
CA VAL A 35 -9.71 -34.16 10.96
C VAL A 35 -8.88 -32.87 10.98
N PHE A 36 -9.17 -31.95 11.91
CA PHE A 36 -8.41 -30.69 11.99
C PHE A 36 -6.93 -30.90 12.32
N ARG A 37 -6.57 -31.93 13.09
CA ARG A 37 -5.18 -32.29 13.36
C ARG A 37 -4.46 -32.73 12.08
N HIS A 38 -5.10 -33.58 11.27
CA HIS A 38 -4.55 -34.02 10.00
C HIS A 38 -4.45 -32.87 8.99
N LEU A 39 -5.51 -32.06 8.87
CA LEU A 39 -5.50 -30.88 7.99
C LEU A 39 -4.39 -29.89 8.36
N LYS A 40 -4.18 -29.62 9.66
CA LYS A 40 -3.08 -28.76 10.10
C LYS A 40 -1.71 -29.28 9.63
N VAL A 41 -1.49 -30.59 9.69
CA VAL A 41 -0.24 -31.21 9.24
C VAL A 41 -0.11 -31.17 7.71
N LEU A 42 -1.18 -31.52 6.98
CA LEU A 42 -1.18 -31.51 5.51
C LEU A 42 -0.96 -30.10 4.93
N ILE A 43 -1.53 -29.08 5.57
CA ILE A 43 -1.31 -27.67 5.20
C ILE A 43 0.13 -27.24 5.52
N HIS A 44 0.65 -27.62 6.69
CA HIS A 44 2.03 -27.32 7.08
C HIS A 44 3.04 -27.94 6.09
N ASN A 45 2.77 -29.17 5.63
CA ASN A 45 3.58 -29.88 4.65
C ASN A 45 3.38 -29.41 3.20
N LYS A 46 2.52 -28.41 2.95
CA LYS A 46 2.13 -27.93 1.60
C LYS A 46 1.47 -29.01 0.72
N GLU A 47 0.91 -30.06 1.31
CA GLU A 47 0.16 -31.11 0.61
C GLU A 47 -1.28 -30.70 0.31
N LEU A 48 -1.81 -29.74 1.08
CA LEU A 48 -3.12 -29.11 0.87
C LEU A 48 -3.03 -27.59 1.03
N VAL A 49 -3.85 -26.87 0.29
CA VAL A 49 -4.04 -25.42 0.45
C VAL A 49 -5.40 -25.16 1.10
N LYS A 50 -5.44 -24.22 2.05
CA LYS A 50 -6.67 -23.76 2.72
C LYS A 50 -7.02 -22.36 2.22
N THR A 51 -8.27 -22.14 1.82
CA THR A 51 -8.80 -20.81 1.48
C THR A 51 -10.10 -20.52 2.22
N GLY A 52 -10.42 -19.23 2.39
CA GLY A 52 -11.60 -18.74 3.10
C GLY A 52 -11.44 -18.60 4.62
N HIS A 53 -12.47 -18.06 5.26
CA HIS A 53 -12.54 -17.82 6.70
C HIS A 53 -13.77 -18.55 7.27
N PRO A 54 -13.71 -19.08 8.51
CA PRO A 54 -14.87 -19.69 9.14
C PRO A 54 -16.12 -18.81 9.05
N PRO A 55 -17.30 -19.38 8.74
CA PRO A 55 -17.59 -20.82 8.59
C PRO A 55 -17.31 -21.39 7.19
N LYS A 56 -16.90 -20.57 6.21
CA LYS A 56 -16.71 -20.99 4.81
C LYS A 56 -15.22 -21.16 4.50
N VAL A 57 -14.73 -22.37 4.70
CA VAL A 57 -13.34 -22.76 4.47
C VAL A 57 -13.30 -23.94 3.50
N PHE A 58 -12.44 -23.84 2.49
CA PHE A 58 -12.21 -24.89 1.50
C PHE A 58 -10.76 -25.35 1.52
N TYR A 59 -10.57 -26.62 1.19
CA TYR A 59 -9.29 -27.31 1.05
C TYR A 59 -9.19 -27.90 -0.35
N TYR A 60 -8.05 -27.71 -1.01
CA TYR A 60 -7.82 -28.19 -2.36
C TYR A 60 -6.36 -28.60 -2.55
N MET A 61 -6.09 -29.40 -3.58
CA MET A 61 -4.73 -29.79 -3.93
C MET A 61 -3.96 -28.56 -4.43
N PRO A 62 -2.71 -28.35 -3.99
CA PRO A 62 -1.88 -27.30 -4.55
C PRO A 62 -1.81 -27.48 -6.08
N SER A 63 -2.03 -26.41 -6.82
CA SER A 63 -1.62 -26.40 -8.23
C SER A 63 -0.12 -26.66 -8.27
N LYS A 64 0.39 -27.37 -9.29
CA LYS A 64 1.84 -27.51 -9.50
C LYS A 64 2.43 -26.10 -9.52
N GLN A 65 3.01 -25.66 -8.42
CA GLN A 65 3.95 -24.56 -8.44
C GLN A 65 5.10 -25.09 -9.26
N VAL A 66 5.28 -24.55 -10.46
CA VAL A 66 6.55 -24.69 -11.15
C VAL A 66 7.54 -23.99 -10.23
N SER A 67 8.33 -24.77 -9.49
CA SER A 67 9.54 -24.23 -8.90
C SER A 67 10.40 -23.82 -10.08
N LEU A 68 10.51 -22.50 -10.28
CA LEU A 68 11.56 -21.99 -11.14
C LEU A 68 12.82 -22.16 -10.31
N ASP A 69 13.54 -23.26 -10.54
CA ASP A 69 14.90 -23.49 -10.01
C ASP A 69 15.88 -22.57 -10.76
N ILE A 70 15.58 -21.27 -10.76
CA ILE A 70 16.37 -20.22 -11.39
C ILE A 70 17.01 -19.45 -10.24
N GLU A 71 18.33 -19.58 -10.12
CA GLU A 71 19.10 -18.79 -9.17
C GLU A 71 19.34 -17.38 -9.74
N LEU A 72 18.79 -16.37 -9.07
CA LEU A 72 19.04 -14.97 -9.43
C LEU A 72 20.43 -14.51 -8.94
N PRO A 73 21.09 -13.56 -9.64
CA PRO A 73 22.35 -12.99 -9.20
C PRO A 73 22.27 -12.39 -7.78
N ALA A 74 23.23 -12.74 -6.91
CA ALA A 74 23.20 -12.41 -5.48
C ALA A 74 22.98 -10.92 -5.17
N GLN A 75 23.57 -10.03 -5.95
CA GLN A 75 23.40 -8.58 -5.78
C GLN A 75 21.95 -8.14 -6.03
N ALA A 76 21.32 -8.71 -7.05
CA ALA A 76 19.95 -8.40 -7.42
C ALA A 76 18.95 -9.06 -6.47
N THR A 77 19.22 -10.29 -6.02
CA THR A 77 18.41 -11.03 -5.05
C THR A 77 18.17 -10.22 -3.78
N LYS A 78 19.19 -9.52 -3.26
CA LYS A 78 19.03 -8.64 -2.09
C LYS A 78 18.04 -7.50 -2.35
N ILE A 79 18.23 -6.76 -3.46
CA ILE A 79 17.36 -5.63 -3.81
C ILE A 79 15.91 -6.09 -4.04
N ILE A 80 15.73 -7.23 -4.71
CA ILE A 80 14.44 -7.85 -4.97
C ILE A 80 13.76 -8.27 -3.66
N ASN A 81 14.46 -8.98 -2.78
CA ASN A 81 13.93 -9.43 -1.49
C ASN A 81 13.42 -8.28 -0.61
N ASP A 82 14.12 -7.16 -0.63
CA ASP A 82 13.76 -6.01 0.18
C ASP A 82 12.59 -5.20 -0.42
N ASN A 83 12.48 -5.14 -1.75
CA ASN A 83 11.67 -4.12 -2.44
C ASN A 83 10.59 -4.65 -3.39
N PHE A 84 10.60 -5.93 -3.77
CA PHE A 84 9.64 -6.49 -4.71
C PHE A 84 8.54 -7.25 -3.97
N ILE A 85 7.28 -6.94 -4.29
CA ILE A 85 6.13 -7.70 -3.83
C ILE A 85 5.15 -7.92 -4.98
N ASN A 86 4.40 -9.00 -4.92
CA ASN A 86 3.33 -9.28 -5.86
C ASN A 86 2.11 -9.77 -5.06
N ILE A 87 0.95 -9.18 -5.32
CA ILE A 87 -0.31 -9.68 -4.75
C ILE A 87 -1.02 -10.44 -5.86
N THR A 88 -1.17 -11.74 -5.68
CA THR A 88 -1.74 -12.63 -6.68
C THR A 88 -3.24 -12.34 -6.88
N PRO A 89 -3.84 -12.79 -7.99
CA PRO A 89 -5.30 -12.68 -8.19
C PRO A 89 -6.13 -13.38 -7.09
N THR A 90 -5.54 -14.35 -6.37
CA THR A 90 -6.17 -15.04 -5.24
C THR A 90 -6.00 -14.31 -3.91
N GLY A 91 -5.34 -13.14 -3.90
CA GLY A 91 -5.13 -12.31 -2.72
C GLY A 91 -3.93 -12.71 -1.86
N GLU A 92 -3.04 -13.56 -2.36
CA GLU A 92 -1.81 -13.94 -1.67
C GLU A 92 -0.73 -12.87 -1.85
N LEU A 93 -0.12 -12.42 -0.75
CA LEU A 93 1.01 -11.49 -0.78
C LEU A 93 2.33 -12.27 -0.87
N LEU A 94 2.90 -12.33 -2.07
CA LEU A 94 4.25 -12.82 -2.31
C LEU A 94 5.26 -11.68 -2.11
N GLN A 95 6.47 -12.01 -1.65
CA GLN A 95 7.56 -11.05 -1.49
C GLN A 95 8.87 -11.61 -2.05
N GLY A 96 9.76 -10.70 -2.44
CA GLY A 96 11.11 -11.01 -2.86
C GLY A 96 11.19 -11.86 -4.13
N GLU A 97 12.17 -12.74 -4.15
CA GLU A 97 12.47 -13.61 -5.29
C GLU A 97 11.25 -14.40 -5.75
N GLN A 98 10.49 -14.98 -4.81
CA GLN A 98 9.25 -15.70 -5.15
C GLN A 98 8.23 -14.80 -5.86
N ALA A 99 8.08 -13.54 -5.42
CA ALA A 99 7.19 -12.59 -6.08
C ALA A 99 7.68 -12.21 -7.47
N PHE A 100 9.00 -12.02 -7.62
CA PHE A 100 9.63 -11.62 -8.87
C PHE A 100 9.56 -12.72 -9.93
N LEU A 101 9.93 -13.95 -9.57
CA LEU A 101 9.84 -15.12 -10.45
C LEU A 101 8.41 -15.34 -10.91
N ARG A 102 7.44 -15.22 -9.99
CA ARG A 102 6.02 -15.31 -10.35
C ARG A 102 5.59 -14.20 -11.31
N TRP A 103 6.03 -12.96 -11.06
CA TRP A 103 5.71 -11.82 -11.93
C TRP A 103 6.26 -11.99 -13.35
N CYS A 104 7.47 -12.55 -13.49
CA CYS A 104 8.07 -12.88 -14.79
C CYS A 104 7.28 -14.00 -15.48
N GLN A 105 6.95 -15.07 -14.74
CA GLN A 105 6.17 -16.19 -15.25
C GLN A 105 4.80 -15.74 -15.78
N ASP A 106 4.07 -14.92 -15.01
CA ASP A 106 2.74 -14.42 -15.40
C ASP A 106 2.79 -13.56 -16.69
N ARG A 107 3.99 -13.08 -17.08
CA ARG A 107 4.21 -12.22 -18.26
C ARG A 107 5.04 -12.88 -19.36
N ASN A 108 5.44 -14.13 -19.16
CA ASN A 108 6.36 -14.84 -20.05
C ASN A 108 7.67 -14.08 -20.31
N TYR A 109 8.26 -13.53 -19.24
CA TYR A 109 9.55 -12.84 -19.25
C TYR A 109 10.69 -13.74 -18.75
N ASP A 110 11.90 -13.54 -19.28
CA ASP A 110 13.12 -14.17 -18.77
C ASP A 110 13.49 -13.54 -17.42
N PRO A 111 13.51 -14.32 -16.31
CA PRO A 111 13.84 -13.78 -15.01
C PRO A 111 15.25 -13.21 -14.90
N ILE A 112 16.25 -13.75 -15.61
CA ILE A 112 17.64 -13.28 -15.51
C ILE A 112 17.77 -11.90 -16.15
N GLU A 113 17.24 -11.74 -17.38
CA GLU A 113 17.27 -10.46 -18.09
C GLU A 113 16.52 -9.36 -17.31
N TYR A 114 15.31 -9.67 -16.82
CA TYR A 114 14.49 -8.69 -16.10
C TYR A 114 15.02 -8.41 -14.69
N CYS A 115 15.84 -9.28 -14.12
CA CYS A 115 16.49 -9.07 -12.84
C CYS A 115 17.47 -7.89 -12.93
N ASP A 116 18.31 -7.88 -13.96
CA ASP A 116 19.26 -6.80 -14.22
C ASP A 116 18.55 -5.49 -14.54
N GLU A 117 17.50 -5.53 -15.37
CA GLU A 117 16.71 -4.35 -15.70
C GLU A 117 15.97 -3.81 -14.46
N TYR A 118 15.50 -4.67 -13.56
CA TYR A 118 14.90 -4.26 -12.29
C TYR A 118 15.91 -3.52 -11.41
N VAL A 119 17.12 -4.07 -11.23
CA VAL A 119 18.17 -3.41 -10.44
C VAL A 119 18.54 -2.05 -11.02
N LYS A 120 18.67 -1.96 -12.33
CA LYS A 120 18.98 -0.71 -13.04
C LYS A 120 17.88 0.33 -12.85
N ILE A 121 16.61 -0.04 -13.03
CA ILE A 121 15.47 0.87 -12.81
C ILE A 121 15.37 1.24 -11.34
N PHE A 122 15.50 0.29 -10.42
CA PHE A 122 15.48 0.57 -8.98
C PHE A 122 16.54 1.60 -8.61
N ASN A 123 17.80 1.39 -9.01
CA ASN A 123 18.91 2.30 -8.74
C ASN A 123 18.73 3.68 -9.40
N LYS A 124 18.12 3.73 -10.59
CA LYS A 124 17.76 5.00 -11.26
C LYS A 124 16.82 5.82 -10.39
N TYR A 125 15.80 5.20 -9.81
CA TYR A 125 14.81 5.88 -8.97
C TYR A 125 15.34 6.15 -7.55
N ASP A 126 16.16 5.26 -7.00
CA ASP A 126 16.74 5.39 -5.66
C ASP A 126 17.66 6.62 -5.55
N LYS A 127 18.33 7.03 -6.64
CA LYS A 127 19.11 8.29 -6.72
C LYS A 127 18.30 9.54 -6.39
N PHE A 128 16.98 9.52 -6.58
CA PHE A 128 16.11 10.65 -6.22
C PHE A 128 15.74 10.66 -4.73
N LYS A 129 16.01 9.57 -3.99
CA LYS A 129 15.77 9.48 -2.55
C LYS A 129 16.98 10.01 -1.79
N LYS A 130 16.81 11.17 -1.14
CA LYS A 130 17.80 11.72 -0.20
C LYS A 130 17.32 11.43 1.22
N ASN A 131 18.14 10.74 2.01
CA ASN A 131 17.78 10.30 3.37
C ASN A 131 16.47 9.48 3.42
N GLY A 132 16.18 8.70 2.37
CA GLY A 132 14.98 7.87 2.29
C GLY A 132 13.69 8.63 1.94
N LEU A 133 13.81 9.88 1.46
CA LEU A 133 12.70 10.72 1.00
C LEU A 133 12.95 11.24 -0.41
N VAL A 134 11.89 11.31 -1.20
CA VAL A 134 11.90 11.94 -2.52
C VAL A 134 11.48 13.39 -2.38
N ASP A 135 12.22 14.30 -3.00
CA ASP A 135 11.79 15.70 -3.14
C ASP A 135 10.77 15.84 -4.28
N GLY A 136 9.55 16.21 -3.94
CA GLY A 136 8.43 16.39 -4.85
C GLY A 136 8.08 17.85 -5.14
N ILE A 137 8.83 18.83 -4.62
CA ILE A 137 8.43 20.24 -4.69
C ILE A 137 8.36 20.74 -6.14
N LYS A 138 9.30 20.29 -6.99
CA LYS A 138 9.33 20.65 -8.41
C LYS A 138 8.02 20.30 -9.12
N LYS A 139 7.40 19.18 -8.76
CA LYS A 139 6.12 18.77 -9.34
C LYS A 139 5.01 19.75 -9.00
N ILE A 140 5.00 20.28 -7.77
CA ILE A 140 4.01 21.27 -7.34
C ILE A 140 4.24 22.57 -8.10
N THR A 141 5.48 23.05 -8.18
CA THR A 141 5.80 24.31 -8.89
C THR A 141 5.49 24.23 -10.38
N ASP A 142 5.71 23.07 -11.01
CA ASP A 142 5.39 22.87 -12.44
C ASP A 142 3.89 22.73 -12.68
N SER A 143 3.11 22.34 -11.65
CA SER A 143 1.67 22.06 -11.75
C SER A 143 0.78 23.27 -11.43
N PHE A 144 1.29 24.28 -10.72
CA PHE A 144 0.51 25.42 -10.24
C PHE A 144 1.25 26.73 -10.47
N GLU A 145 0.52 27.76 -10.92
CA GLU A 145 1.06 29.13 -11.07
C GLU A 145 1.59 29.69 -9.75
N LYS A 146 0.95 29.34 -8.63
CA LYS A 146 1.36 29.74 -7.29
C LYS A 146 1.50 28.54 -6.36
N ASN A 147 2.70 28.37 -5.81
CA ASN A 147 3.01 27.37 -4.80
C ASN A 147 2.88 27.98 -3.39
N PHE A 148 2.12 27.31 -2.53
CA PHE A 148 1.93 27.71 -1.13
C PHE A 148 2.69 26.81 -0.13
N LEU A 149 3.33 25.74 -0.60
CA LEU A 149 4.15 24.83 0.20
C LEU A 149 5.63 25.25 0.16
N ASP A 150 6.32 25.12 1.30
CA ASP A 150 7.78 25.32 1.39
C ASP A 150 8.56 24.04 1.07
N GLY A 151 7.90 22.89 1.07
CA GLY A 151 8.48 21.61 0.68
C GLY A 151 7.41 20.54 0.50
N MET A 152 7.65 19.63 -0.43
CA MET A 152 6.78 18.49 -0.68
C MET A 152 7.65 17.25 -0.78
N TYR A 153 7.31 16.21 -0.03
CA TYR A 153 8.13 15.00 0.06
C TYR A 153 7.30 13.73 -0.10
N TYR A 154 7.91 12.68 -0.63
CA TYR A 154 7.32 11.34 -0.71
C TYR A 154 8.20 10.33 0.03
N LEU A 155 7.58 9.38 0.73
CA LEU A 155 8.31 8.25 1.34
C LEU A 155 8.74 7.22 0.30
N ASP A 156 7.99 7.10 -0.80
CA ASP A 156 8.37 6.26 -1.94
C ASP A 156 7.68 6.71 -3.23
N PHE A 157 8.09 6.14 -4.36
CA PHE A 157 7.33 6.25 -5.60
C PHE A 157 6.08 5.37 -5.54
N TYR A 158 5.03 5.78 -6.23
CA TYR A 158 3.84 4.92 -6.39
C TYR A 158 4.13 3.72 -7.30
N SER A 159 4.94 3.93 -8.33
CA SER A 159 5.25 2.98 -9.40
C SER A 159 6.66 3.20 -9.95
N LEU A 160 7.23 2.12 -10.47
CA LEU A 160 8.41 2.09 -11.33
C LEU A 160 7.96 1.74 -12.75
N GLU A 161 8.64 2.31 -13.74
CA GLU A 161 8.42 1.93 -15.13
C GLU A 161 8.68 0.43 -15.32
N ILE A 162 7.92 -0.20 -16.23
CA ILE A 162 7.98 -1.65 -16.55
C ILE A 162 7.44 -2.56 -15.43
N PHE A 163 7.89 -2.36 -14.18
CA PHE A 163 7.62 -3.24 -13.05
C PHE A 163 6.34 -2.93 -12.27
N GLY A 164 5.71 -1.78 -12.55
CA GLY A 164 4.44 -1.41 -11.92
C GLY A 164 4.64 -0.83 -10.53
N LYS A 165 3.78 -1.19 -9.57
CA LYS A 165 3.77 -0.53 -8.25
C LYS A 165 4.99 -0.93 -7.41
N THR A 166 5.56 0.03 -6.68
CA THR A 166 6.58 -0.26 -5.66
C THR A 166 5.98 -1.07 -4.51
N LYS A 167 6.81 -1.63 -3.63
CA LYS A 167 6.34 -2.26 -2.37
C LYS A 167 5.39 -1.37 -1.59
N LEU A 168 5.74 -0.10 -1.39
CA LEU A 168 4.89 0.82 -0.63
C LEU A 168 3.63 1.20 -1.42
N GLY A 169 3.73 1.40 -2.74
CA GLY A 169 2.59 1.69 -3.60
C GLY A 169 1.58 0.55 -3.71
N ALA A 170 2.05 -0.70 -3.80
CA ALA A 170 1.21 -1.87 -3.81
C ALA A 170 0.55 -2.08 -2.45
N LEU A 171 1.30 -2.06 -1.34
CA LEU A 171 0.72 -2.16 0.00
C LEU A 171 -0.36 -1.09 0.22
N LEU A 172 -0.09 0.15 -0.17
CA LEU A 172 -1.03 1.26 -0.01
C LEU A 172 -2.32 1.04 -0.82
N LEU A 173 -2.21 0.62 -2.09
CA LEU A 173 -3.36 0.33 -2.93
C LEU A 173 -4.28 -0.70 -2.26
N TYR A 174 -3.72 -1.85 -1.89
CA TYR A 174 -4.52 -2.96 -1.37
C TYR A 174 -5.02 -2.68 0.04
N ALA A 175 -4.22 -2.03 0.91
CA ALA A 175 -4.70 -1.58 2.23
C ALA A 175 -5.94 -0.69 2.12
N LYS A 176 -5.99 0.18 1.11
CA LYS A 176 -7.14 1.06 0.87
C LYS A 176 -8.33 0.37 0.24
N GLN A 177 -8.12 -0.52 -0.74
CA GLN A 177 -9.20 -1.22 -1.41
C GLN A 177 -9.87 -2.24 -0.50
N THR A 178 -9.08 -3.07 0.18
CA THR A 178 -9.61 -4.18 0.99
C THR A 178 -9.82 -3.82 2.46
N GLN A 179 -9.46 -2.60 2.87
CA GLN A 179 -9.56 -2.15 4.27
C GLN A 179 -8.80 -3.08 5.24
N ASN A 180 -7.72 -3.70 4.77
CA ASN A 180 -6.98 -4.72 5.52
C ASN A 180 -5.98 -4.09 6.50
N THR A 181 -6.26 -4.24 7.79
CA THR A 181 -5.44 -3.69 8.90
C THR A 181 -4.02 -4.25 8.95
N GLN A 182 -3.80 -5.50 8.54
CA GLN A 182 -2.45 -6.09 8.50
C GLN A 182 -1.56 -5.40 7.46
N LEU A 183 -2.13 -4.98 6.32
CA LEU A 183 -1.38 -4.21 5.32
C LEU A 183 -1.07 -2.80 5.84
N ILE A 184 -2.00 -2.19 6.58
CA ILE A 184 -1.79 -0.90 7.27
C ILE A 184 -0.64 -1.03 8.28
N ASP A 185 -0.58 -2.12 9.04
CA ASP A 185 0.52 -2.40 9.98
C ASP A 185 1.87 -2.52 9.27
N LYS A 186 1.92 -3.22 8.13
CA LYS A 186 3.14 -3.30 7.33
C LYS A 186 3.58 -1.92 6.84
N ILE A 187 2.65 -1.09 6.37
CA ILE A 187 2.96 0.28 5.95
C ILE A 187 3.50 1.09 7.13
N TYR A 188 2.84 1.03 8.29
CA TYR A 188 3.28 1.71 9.51
C TYR A 188 4.73 1.37 9.87
N GLN A 189 5.08 0.08 9.90
CA GLN A 189 6.45 -0.35 10.22
C GLN A 189 7.48 0.18 9.22
N LEU A 190 7.12 0.30 7.94
CA LEU A 190 8.02 0.82 6.89
C LEU A 190 8.23 2.34 6.95
N ILE A 191 7.32 3.10 7.56
CA ILE A 191 7.33 4.57 7.48
C ILE A 191 7.59 5.28 8.81
N LYS A 192 7.31 4.64 9.96
CA LYS A 192 7.31 5.29 11.28
C LYS A 192 8.63 6.02 11.62
N ASP A 193 9.77 5.40 11.33
CA ASP A 193 11.08 5.95 11.69
C ASP A 193 11.46 7.11 10.77
N ARG A 194 11.12 6.98 9.48
CA ARG A 194 11.33 8.03 8.48
C ARG A 194 10.46 9.26 8.75
N LEU A 195 9.21 9.05 9.13
CA LEU A 195 8.31 10.13 9.53
C LEU A 195 8.80 10.84 10.80
N THR A 196 9.17 10.07 11.83
CA THR A 196 9.69 10.61 13.09
C THR A 196 10.96 11.44 12.85
N LYS A 197 11.88 10.91 12.03
CA LYS A 197 13.08 11.64 11.61
C LYS A 197 12.73 12.92 10.86
N PHE A 198 11.80 12.87 9.91
CA PHE A 198 11.37 14.05 9.16
C PHE A 198 10.77 15.14 10.07
N ILE A 199 9.91 14.75 11.01
CA ILE A 199 9.30 15.65 12.00
C ILE A 199 10.38 16.37 12.81
N LYS A 200 11.39 15.63 13.27
CA LYS A 200 12.53 16.18 14.01
C LYS A 200 13.39 17.09 13.14
N ASP A 201 13.82 16.63 11.96
CA ASP A 201 14.73 17.37 11.08
C ASP A 201 14.11 18.68 10.59
N LYS A 202 12.79 18.72 10.38
CA LYS A 202 12.05 19.92 9.97
C LYS A 202 11.49 20.73 11.12
N GLN A 203 11.72 20.30 12.38
CA GLN A 203 11.23 20.97 13.59
C GLN A 203 9.72 21.26 13.50
N ILE A 204 8.94 20.23 13.19
CA ILE A 204 7.48 20.34 13.02
C ILE A 204 6.81 20.54 14.37
N GLU A 205 5.90 21.51 14.44
CA GLU A 205 5.17 21.89 15.65
C GLU A 205 3.68 21.52 15.59
N ALA A 206 3.13 21.31 14.39
CA ALA A 206 1.75 20.83 14.22
C ALA A 206 1.59 19.95 12.98
N VAL A 207 0.65 19.00 13.04
CA VAL A 207 0.38 18.04 11.96
C VAL A 207 -1.07 18.13 11.50
N GLY A 208 -1.31 18.06 10.19
CA GLY A 208 -2.65 17.99 9.60
C GLY A 208 -2.78 16.76 8.69
N PHE A 209 -3.65 15.83 9.04
CA PHE A 209 -3.94 14.69 8.18
C PHE A 209 -5.01 15.07 7.16
N ILE A 210 -4.72 14.92 5.86
CA ILE A 210 -5.67 15.23 4.81
C ILE A 210 -6.89 14.28 4.93
N PRO A 211 -8.12 14.81 5.02
CA PRO A 211 -9.30 13.99 5.23
C PRO A 211 -9.60 13.12 3.99
N PRO A 212 -10.09 11.88 4.19
CA PRO A 212 -10.43 10.98 3.08
C PRO A 212 -11.57 11.54 2.23
N THR A 213 -11.59 11.17 0.94
CA THR A 213 -12.59 11.66 -0.03
C THR A 213 -13.80 10.74 -0.18
N ILE A 214 -13.66 9.45 0.17
CA ILE A 214 -14.68 8.42 -0.06
C ILE A 214 -15.04 7.81 1.30
N ASP A 215 -16.33 7.62 1.57
CA ASP A 215 -16.80 6.93 2.78
C ASP A 215 -16.44 5.44 2.72
N ARG A 216 -15.64 4.98 3.68
CA ARG A 216 -15.28 3.58 3.91
C ARG A 216 -15.46 3.26 5.40
N GLN A 217 -15.73 2.01 5.75
CA GLN A 217 -15.87 1.57 7.16
C GLN A 217 -14.55 1.79 7.93
N ILE A 218 -13.43 1.41 7.32
CA ILE A 218 -12.08 1.62 7.81
C ILE A 218 -11.38 2.60 6.86
N GLN A 219 -11.10 3.79 7.37
CA GLN A 219 -10.39 4.83 6.63
C GLN A 219 -8.89 4.69 6.88
N PHE A 220 -8.13 4.33 5.84
CA PHE A 220 -6.67 4.19 5.90
C PHE A 220 -6.00 5.34 6.65
N GLN A 221 -6.34 6.59 6.29
CA GLN A 221 -5.73 7.77 6.90
C GLN A 221 -5.99 7.88 8.40
N LYS A 222 -7.22 7.55 8.85
CA LYS A 222 -7.57 7.58 10.29
C LYS A 222 -6.84 6.48 11.06
N GLU A 223 -6.73 5.30 10.48
CA GLU A 223 -6.00 4.19 11.11
C GLU A 223 -4.49 4.48 11.16
N MET A 224 -3.93 5.04 10.11
CA MET A 224 -2.55 5.50 10.09
C MET A 224 -2.31 6.61 11.13
N GLU A 225 -3.19 7.59 11.23
CA GLU A 225 -3.12 8.65 12.24
C GLU A 225 -3.11 8.08 13.66
N LYS A 226 -4.00 7.14 13.97
CA LYS A 226 -4.05 6.46 15.28
C LYS A 226 -2.77 5.69 15.56
N LYS A 227 -2.26 4.92 14.58
CA LYS A 227 -1.06 4.09 14.74
C LYS A 227 0.21 4.92 14.87
N LEU A 228 0.31 6.01 14.12
CA LEU A 228 1.45 6.93 14.20
C LEU A 228 1.49 7.67 15.54
N ASN A 229 0.32 7.94 16.15
CA ASN A 229 0.17 8.56 17.46
C ASN A 229 1.15 9.73 17.70
N ILE A 230 1.22 10.64 16.73
CA ILE A 230 2.18 11.75 16.75
C ILE A 230 1.83 12.68 17.92
N ASN A 231 2.77 12.86 18.84
CA ASN A 231 2.62 13.74 20.00
C ASN A 231 2.82 15.23 19.63
N LEU A 232 2.01 15.72 18.69
CA LEU A 232 1.98 17.11 18.27
C LEU A 232 0.53 17.57 18.12
N PRO A 233 0.25 18.87 18.32
CA PRO A 233 -1.04 19.47 17.98
C PRO A 233 -1.51 19.08 16.58
N LYS A 234 -2.76 18.63 16.49
CA LYS A 234 -3.39 18.28 15.23
C LYS A 234 -4.22 19.44 14.71
N ILE A 235 -3.95 19.85 13.47
CA ILE A 235 -4.77 20.82 12.74
C ILE A 235 -6.01 20.10 12.24
N LYS A 236 -7.18 20.63 12.61
CA LYS A 236 -8.45 20.02 12.22
C LYS A 236 -8.78 20.37 10.77
N LEU A 237 -8.64 19.39 9.90
CA LEU A 237 -9.01 19.48 8.48
C LEU A 237 -10.32 18.73 8.26
N VAL A 238 -11.30 19.41 7.65
CA VAL A 238 -12.65 18.87 7.45
C VAL A 238 -12.96 18.84 5.97
N LYS A 239 -13.53 17.74 5.48
CA LYS A 239 -14.04 17.66 4.10
C LYS A 239 -15.56 17.75 4.10
N THR A 240 -16.13 18.71 3.38
CA THR A 240 -17.59 18.81 3.20
C THR A 240 -18.05 17.89 2.07
N LYS A 241 -19.25 17.33 2.22
CA LYS A 241 -19.89 16.51 1.17
C LYS A 241 -20.82 17.40 0.35
N ASN A 242 -20.63 17.42 -0.97
CA ASN A 242 -21.68 17.85 -1.87
C ASN A 242 -22.69 16.69 -2.04
N THR A 243 -23.90 16.98 -2.52
CA THR A 243 -24.98 15.99 -2.75
C THR A 243 -24.56 14.79 -3.60
N ILE A 244 -23.54 14.94 -4.45
CA ILE A 244 -22.86 13.85 -5.16
C ILE A 244 -21.37 13.91 -4.82
N ALA A 245 -20.85 12.86 -4.16
CA ALA A 245 -19.44 12.76 -3.81
C ALA A 245 -18.61 12.31 -5.03
N ILE A 246 -17.94 13.26 -5.70
CA ILE A 246 -17.02 12.95 -6.80
C ILE A 246 -15.62 12.71 -6.24
N PRO A 247 -15.03 11.51 -6.40
CA PRO A 247 -13.66 11.25 -6.00
C PRO A 247 -12.68 12.15 -6.75
N GLN A 248 -11.82 12.88 -6.05
CA GLN A 248 -10.83 13.75 -6.70
C GLN A 248 -9.86 12.99 -7.64
N LYS A 249 -9.66 11.69 -7.38
CA LYS A 249 -8.83 10.81 -8.20
C LYS A 249 -9.48 10.40 -9.54
N SER A 250 -10.81 10.49 -9.68
CA SER A 250 -11.50 10.24 -10.96
C SER A 250 -11.46 11.45 -11.90
N LEU A 251 -11.13 12.64 -11.41
CA LEU A 251 -10.95 13.83 -12.23
C LEU A 251 -9.62 13.73 -12.98
N SER A 252 -9.65 13.83 -14.32
CA SER A 252 -8.45 13.75 -15.16
C SER A 252 -7.72 15.09 -15.28
N LYS A 253 -8.45 16.22 -15.27
CA LYS A 253 -7.88 17.57 -15.44
C LYS A 253 -7.44 18.16 -14.11
N ILE A 254 -6.28 18.83 -14.12
CA ILE A 254 -5.73 19.47 -12.92
C ILE A 254 -6.61 20.62 -12.41
N LYS A 255 -7.23 21.39 -13.32
CA LYS A 255 -8.15 22.50 -12.97
C LYS A 255 -9.35 21.99 -12.16
N ASP A 256 -9.96 20.89 -12.60
CA ASP A 256 -11.10 20.27 -11.90
C ASP A 256 -10.67 19.76 -10.50
N ARG A 257 -9.45 19.22 -10.39
CA ARG A 257 -8.88 18.80 -9.09
C ARG A 257 -8.61 19.96 -8.14
N ILE A 258 -8.18 21.12 -8.66
CA ILE A 258 -8.01 22.37 -7.88
C ILE A 258 -9.36 22.85 -7.39
N GLU A 259 -10.35 22.96 -8.28
CA GLU A 259 -11.68 23.42 -7.91
C GLU A 259 -12.33 22.51 -6.86
N ASN A 260 -12.20 21.19 -7.02
CA ASN A 260 -12.68 20.23 -6.05
C ASN A 260 -12.00 20.40 -4.68
N ALA A 261 -10.67 20.49 -4.62
CA ALA A 261 -9.95 20.69 -3.36
C ALA A 261 -10.34 22.02 -2.69
N LYS A 262 -10.43 23.10 -3.48
CA LYS A 262 -10.85 24.42 -3.03
C LYS A 262 -12.24 24.41 -2.41
N ARG A 263 -13.19 23.69 -3.00
CA ARG A 263 -14.59 23.66 -2.52
C ARG A 263 -14.86 22.65 -1.41
N THR A 264 -14.03 21.61 -1.27
CA THR A 264 -14.37 20.49 -0.37
C THR A 264 -13.55 20.43 0.91
N ILE A 265 -12.30 20.93 0.95
CA ILE A 265 -11.43 20.81 2.14
C ILE A 265 -11.37 22.12 2.90
N PHE A 266 -11.67 22.13 4.19
CA PHE A 266 -11.68 23.30 5.05
C PHE A 266 -10.74 23.12 6.24
N VAL A 267 -10.14 24.23 6.67
CA VAL A 267 -9.31 24.29 7.87
C VAL A 267 -10.19 24.79 9.00
N ASP A 268 -10.61 23.88 9.89
CA ASP A 268 -11.48 24.17 11.03
C ASP A 268 -10.65 24.37 12.31
N ASP A 269 -9.73 25.31 12.22
CA ASP A 269 -8.80 25.66 13.28
C ASP A 269 -8.38 27.12 13.06
N ASN A 270 -8.01 27.80 14.15
CA ASN A 270 -7.54 29.20 14.16
C ASN A 270 -6.27 29.37 15.00
N ARG A 271 -5.71 28.29 15.56
CA ARG A 271 -4.45 28.32 16.29
C ARG A 271 -3.29 28.60 15.33
N VAL A 272 -2.29 29.28 15.86
CA VAL A 272 -1.07 29.65 15.14
C VAL A 272 0.07 28.72 15.57
N PHE A 273 0.83 28.23 14.60
CA PHE A 273 1.93 27.28 14.80
C PHE A 273 3.17 27.74 14.02
N GLY A 274 4.36 27.28 14.42
CA GLY A 274 5.61 27.49 13.68
C GLY A 274 5.63 26.72 12.36
N ASN A 275 6.28 25.56 12.36
CA ASN A 275 6.32 24.68 11.18
C ASN A 275 5.16 23.67 11.19
N ILE A 276 4.45 23.59 10.08
CA ILE A 276 3.28 22.71 9.91
C ILE A 276 3.62 21.59 8.93
N LEU A 277 3.19 20.37 9.24
CA LEU A 277 3.26 19.21 8.35
C LEU A 277 1.88 18.73 7.95
N LEU A 278 1.60 18.71 6.65
CA LEU A 278 0.44 18.05 6.07
C LEU A 278 0.80 16.62 5.67
N ILE A 279 -0.06 15.64 5.95
CA ILE A 279 0.16 14.22 5.65
C ILE A 279 -1.01 13.66 4.84
N ASP A 280 -0.72 12.95 3.75
CA ASP A 280 -1.71 12.27 2.91
C ASP A 280 -1.21 10.88 2.45
N ASP A 281 -2.11 10.07 1.91
CA ASP A 281 -1.81 8.74 1.41
C ASP A 281 -0.91 8.77 0.16
N ALA A 282 -1.32 9.52 -0.86
CA ALA A 282 -0.63 9.55 -2.13
C ALA A 282 -0.84 10.87 -2.86
N VAL A 283 0.18 11.30 -3.59
CA VAL A 283 0.14 12.55 -4.37
C VAL A 283 0.25 12.31 -5.86
N GLY A 284 -0.87 12.60 -6.54
CA GLY A 284 -0.93 12.79 -7.98
C GLY A 284 -0.52 14.21 -8.36
N SER A 285 -1.50 15.12 -8.52
CA SER A 285 -1.23 16.52 -8.91
C SER A 285 -0.80 17.43 -7.77
N GLY A 286 -1.01 17.05 -6.50
CA GLY A 286 -0.67 17.89 -5.34
C GLY A 286 -1.67 19.02 -5.05
N ALA A 287 -2.80 19.08 -5.77
CA ALA A 287 -3.81 20.14 -5.62
C ALA A 287 -4.35 20.23 -4.17
N THR A 288 -4.57 19.07 -3.54
CA THR A 288 -5.02 19.00 -2.15
C THR A 288 -4.05 19.65 -1.18
N PHE A 289 -2.76 19.38 -1.31
CA PHE A 289 -1.74 19.99 -0.47
C PHE A 289 -1.65 21.49 -0.71
N ASN A 290 -1.59 21.92 -1.98
CA ASN A 290 -1.41 23.33 -2.31
C ASN A 290 -2.60 24.19 -1.85
N GLU A 291 -3.84 23.71 -2.07
CA GLU A 291 -5.05 24.43 -1.63
C GLU A 291 -5.20 24.43 -0.10
N THR A 292 -4.84 23.33 0.57
CA THR A 292 -4.86 23.29 2.04
C THR A 292 -3.82 24.24 2.62
N ALA A 293 -2.60 24.24 2.09
CA ALA A 293 -1.54 25.16 2.49
C ALA A 293 -1.93 26.62 2.25
N LYS A 294 -2.57 26.93 1.10
CA LYS A 294 -3.13 28.25 0.82
C LYS A 294 -4.10 28.68 1.93
N LYS A 295 -5.08 27.85 2.30
CA LYS A 295 -6.05 28.18 3.35
C LYS A 295 -5.42 28.40 4.71
N ILE A 296 -4.38 27.64 5.05
CA ILE A 296 -3.60 27.83 6.28
C ILE A 296 -2.88 29.18 6.27
N ARG A 297 -2.27 29.56 5.13
CA ARG A 297 -1.61 30.87 4.98
C ARG A 297 -2.60 32.03 5.00
N ASP A 298 -3.72 31.91 4.29
CA ASP A 298 -4.76 32.95 4.25
C ASP A 298 -5.35 33.22 5.65
N LYS A 299 -5.32 32.21 6.54
CA LYS A 299 -5.69 32.33 7.96
C LYS A 299 -4.55 32.77 8.89
N ASN A 300 -3.36 33.04 8.37
CA ASN A 300 -2.16 33.37 9.15
C ASN A 300 -1.81 32.35 10.26
N MET A 301 -2.12 31.07 10.03
CA MET A 301 -1.89 30.01 11.02
C MET A 301 -0.46 29.47 11.02
N ALA A 302 0.31 29.69 9.96
CA ALA A 302 1.70 29.26 9.84
C ALA A 302 2.64 30.46 10.01
N GLN A 303 3.46 30.48 11.06
CA GLN A 303 4.47 31.52 11.26
C GLN A 303 5.75 31.29 10.45
N ARG A 304 6.03 30.02 10.12
CA ARG A 304 7.24 29.62 9.39
C ARG A 304 6.85 28.81 8.16
N LYS A 305 7.17 27.52 8.13
CA LYS A 305 7.08 26.69 6.92
C LYS A 305 5.91 25.72 6.95
N ILE A 306 5.32 25.49 5.79
CA ILE A 306 4.31 24.45 5.56
C ILE A 306 4.92 23.38 4.64
N TYR A 307 5.04 22.17 5.17
CA TYR A 307 5.53 21.01 4.44
C TYR A 307 4.41 20.04 4.11
N GLY A 308 4.46 19.43 2.93
CA GLY A 308 3.63 18.28 2.59
C GLY A 308 4.46 17.00 2.59
N LEU A 309 3.88 15.92 3.11
CA LEU A 309 4.45 14.57 3.06
C LEU A 309 3.38 13.58 2.62
N ALA A 310 3.68 12.77 1.61
CA ALA A 310 2.83 11.68 1.19
C ALA A 310 3.54 10.32 1.34
N ILE A 311 2.78 9.26 1.58
CA ILE A 311 3.35 7.91 1.62
C ILE A 311 3.89 7.54 0.24
N THR A 312 3.16 7.84 -0.82
CA THR A 312 3.65 7.65 -2.19
C THR A 312 3.40 8.85 -3.09
N GLY A 313 4.25 9.04 -4.10
CA GLY A 313 4.06 10.06 -5.13
C GLY A 313 4.51 9.58 -6.50
N SER A 314 4.02 10.21 -7.58
CA SER A 314 4.52 9.91 -8.92
C SER A 314 5.56 10.94 -9.40
N ILE A 315 6.59 10.47 -10.14
CA ILE A 315 7.55 11.35 -10.84
C ILE A 315 6.94 11.92 -12.11
N LYS A 316 6.26 11.09 -12.91
CA LYS A 316 5.74 11.47 -14.22
C LYS A 316 4.35 12.10 -14.09
N GLY A 317 4.05 13.11 -14.91
CA GLY A 317 2.73 13.74 -15.03
C GLY A 317 1.61 12.80 -15.54
N PHE A 318 1.89 11.50 -15.72
CA PHE A 318 1.01 10.53 -16.37
C PHE A 318 0.33 9.54 -15.43
N ASP A 319 0.81 9.34 -14.21
CA ASP A 319 0.10 8.45 -13.29
C ASP A 319 -0.99 9.27 -12.59
N ILE A 320 -2.11 9.44 -13.30
CA ILE A 320 -3.41 9.49 -12.64
C ILE A 320 -3.42 8.22 -11.78
N ILE A 321 -3.29 8.39 -10.47
CA ILE A 321 -3.56 7.32 -9.51
C ILE A 321 -5.06 7.02 -9.63
N SER A 322 -5.46 6.30 -10.67
CA SER A 322 -6.82 5.85 -10.93
C SER A 322 -7.02 4.60 -10.08
N GLU A 323 -7.41 4.83 -8.83
CA GLU A 323 -8.03 3.83 -7.98
C GLU A 323 -9.52 3.78 -8.36
N ILE A 324 -9.85 3.19 -9.52
CA ILE A 324 -11.21 2.68 -9.75
C ILE A 324 -11.20 1.22 -9.33
#